data_AF-A0A7C5DSA8-F1
#
_entry.id   AF-A0A7C5DSA8-F1
#
_cell.length_a   1.000
_cell.length_b   1.000
_cell.length_c   1.000
_cell.angle_alpha   90.00
_cell.angle_beta   90.00
_cell.angle_gamma   90.00
#
_symmetry.space_group_name_H-M   'P 1'
#
loop_
_entity.id
_entity.type
_entity.pdbx_description
1 polymer ?
#
loop_
_entity_poly.entity_id
_entity_poly.type
_entity_poly.pdbx_seq_one_letter_code
_entity_poly.pdbx_strand_id
1 'polypeptide(L)'
;HKTETGMGSSRQPMSFDKSLHFRHESTTAIQPEDSAENINCSACHHTYDKSALKTVYTKGEEGSCRYCHKEEKTEEASSIRSASHDACVNCHQTLVSQLKKAGPTDCAGCHSAEAQAAFEIVTSVPRMKRNQPDAVLLAGWMTDQAVDAKKVTKQMDPVPFNHEIHERANASCQSCHHETLKRCSECHTETGNQDGGHVQLAQAMHSNTSSQSCIGCHGEAQKDKDCAGCHAGMPGKTFVDENCSQCHRVDRSVLGPWPMSKIEKTEIATEVLKASAGTSMKLADDQVPEKVVIDILMDQYEGAQFPHRQVFRGIESRIGDNGMAGYFHDKQTTLCMGCHHHSPATLQPPKCASCHGEASKGLQDEDGRPGLMGAYHGQCIKCHQEMGIKEPAATDCGRCHKKRIASN
;
A
#
# COMPACT_ATOMS: atom_id res chain seq x y z
N HIS A 1 -17.93 -48.65 0.52
CA HIS A 1 -16.86 -47.67 0.82
C HIS A 1 -16.20 -47.23 -0.47
N LYS A 2 -16.62 -46.09 -1.03
CA LYS A 2 -15.85 -45.35 -2.04
C LYS A 2 -15.34 -44.10 -1.33
N THR A 3 -14.08 -44.10 -0.92
CA THR A 3 -13.37 -42.90 -0.49
C THR A 3 -12.91 -42.18 -1.75
N GLU A 4 -13.73 -41.24 -2.21
CA GLU A 4 -13.26 -40.16 -3.08
C GLU A 4 -12.36 -39.25 -2.25
N THR A 5 -11.06 -39.54 -2.24
CA THR A 5 -10.08 -38.55 -1.82
C THR A 5 -9.87 -37.59 -2.98
N GLY A 6 -10.76 -36.60 -3.11
CA GLY A 6 -10.50 -35.42 -3.91
C GLY A 6 -9.33 -34.64 -3.29
N MET A 7 -8.10 -34.97 -3.67
CA MET A 7 -6.95 -34.13 -3.35
C MET A 7 -7.12 -32.80 -4.09
N GLY A 8 -7.51 -31.76 -3.37
CA GLY A 8 -7.50 -30.40 -3.88
C GLY A 8 -6.08 -30.01 -4.31
N SER A 9 -5.96 -29.26 -5.40
CA SER A 9 -4.68 -28.74 -5.87
C SER A 9 -4.07 -27.80 -4.83
N SER A 10 -2.86 -28.09 -4.35
CA SER A 10 -2.07 -27.20 -3.48
C SER A 10 -1.20 -26.20 -4.27
N ARG A 11 -1.33 -26.18 -5.59
CA ARG A 11 -0.50 -25.37 -6.51
C ARG A 11 -0.62 -23.87 -6.21
N GLN A 12 0.52 -23.24 -5.92
CA GLN A 12 0.67 -21.79 -5.81
C GLN A 12 1.23 -21.19 -7.12
N PRO A 13 0.82 -19.96 -7.50
CA PRO A 13 1.48 -19.24 -8.59
C PRO A 13 2.93 -18.92 -8.23
N MET A 14 3.81 -18.90 -9.23
CA MET A 14 5.19 -18.45 -9.08
C MET A 14 5.30 -17.00 -9.59
N SER A 15 6.01 -16.16 -8.84
CA SER A 15 6.32 -14.77 -9.21
C SER A 15 7.68 -14.37 -8.65
N PHE A 16 8.32 -13.40 -9.29
CA PHE A 16 9.55 -12.82 -8.77
C PHE A 16 9.18 -11.59 -7.94
N ASP A 17 9.47 -11.64 -6.65
CA ASP A 17 9.64 -10.43 -5.86
C ASP A 17 11.04 -9.83 -6.11
N LYS A 18 11.31 -8.66 -5.53
CA LYS A 18 12.64 -8.04 -5.68
C LYS A 18 13.78 -8.93 -5.19
N SER A 19 13.57 -9.70 -4.11
CA SER A 19 14.61 -10.54 -3.53
C SER A 19 15.00 -11.66 -4.49
N LEU A 20 14.02 -12.41 -4.98
CA LEU A 20 14.25 -13.51 -5.90
C LEU A 20 14.79 -13.01 -7.23
N HIS A 21 14.29 -11.88 -7.75
CA HIS A 21 14.85 -11.24 -8.94
C HIS A 21 16.33 -10.89 -8.73
N PHE A 22 16.66 -10.20 -7.63
CA PHE A 22 18.03 -9.79 -7.34
C PHE A 22 18.97 -10.99 -7.21
N ARG A 23 18.51 -12.11 -6.64
CA ARG A 23 19.33 -13.35 -6.58
C ARG A 23 19.68 -13.91 -7.96
N HIS A 24 18.81 -13.73 -8.97
CA HIS A 24 19.12 -14.09 -10.36
C HIS A 24 20.01 -13.03 -11.01
N GLU A 25 19.79 -11.75 -10.74
CA GLU A 25 20.61 -10.66 -11.24
C GLU A 25 22.06 -10.71 -10.71
N SER A 26 22.23 -11.09 -9.44
CA SER A 26 23.52 -11.00 -8.74
C SER A 26 24.38 -12.27 -8.81
N THR A 27 23.88 -13.36 -9.38
CA THR A 27 24.62 -14.63 -9.42
C THR A 27 25.61 -14.67 -10.59
N THR A 28 26.82 -15.14 -10.34
CA THR A 28 27.83 -15.36 -11.39
C THR A 28 27.53 -16.59 -12.26
N ALA A 29 26.53 -17.41 -11.89
CA ALA A 29 26.13 -18.56 -12.69
C ALA A 29 25.38 -18.17 -13.98
N ILE A 30 24.76 -16.99 -14.01
CA ILE A 30 24.01 -16.45 -15.15
C ILE A 30 24.85 -15.34 -15.77
N GLN A 31 25.32 -15.58 -17.00
CA GLN A 31 26.15 -14.64 -17.75
C GLN A 31 25.29 -13.89 -18.77
N PRO A 32 25.56 -12.60 -19.01
CA PRO A 32 24.94 -11.88 -20.12
C PRO A 32 25.33 -12.51 -21.46
N GLU A 33 24.50 -12.25 -22.48
CA GLU A 33 24.79 -12.63 -23.86
C GLU A 33 26.03 -11.88 -24.41
N ASP A 34 26.20 -10.61 -24.01
CA ASP A 34 27.40 -9.83 -24.27
C ASP A 34 28.28 -9.75 -23.02
N SER A 35 29.48 -10.33 -23.10
CA SER A 35 30.48 -10.31 -22.02
C SER A 35 30.97 -8.92 -21.61
N ALA A 36 30.69 -7.88 -22.41
CA ALA A 36 30.97 -6.49 -22.05
C ALA A 36 29.94 -5.90 -21.06
N GLU A 37 28.81 -6.58 -20.83
CA GLU A 37 27.80 -6.16 -19.86
C GLU A 37 28.17 -6.61 -18.44
N ASN A 38 28.05 -5.70 -17.49
CA ASN A 38 28.30 -5.98 -16.07
C ASN A 38 27.05 -6.53 -15.34
N ILE A 39 25.93 -6.67 -16.04
CA ILE A 39 24.63 -7.09 -15.51
C ILE A 39 24.04 -8.10 -16.50
N ASN A 40 23.34 -9.11 -16.02
CA ASN A 40 22.89 -10.24 -16.84
C ASN A 40 21.47 -10.08 -17.41
N CYS A 41 20.96 -8.85 -17.56
CA CYS A 41 19.61 -8.58 -18.04
C CYS A 41 19.30 -9.30 -19.37
N SER A 42 20.28 -9.28 -20.29
CA SER A 42 20.15 -9.87 -21.62
C SER A 42 20.01 -11.40 -21.60
N ALA A 43 20.35 -12.07 -20.49
CA ALA A 43 20.22 -13.51 -20.36
C ALA A 43 18.76 -13.98 -20.26
N CYS A 44 17.81 -13.06 -20.01
CA CYS A 44 16.40 -13.38 -19.80
C CYS A 44 15.46 -12.42 -20.54
N HIS A 45 15.73 -11.11 -20.50
CA HIS A 45 14.84 -10.11 -21.06
C HIS A 45 15.06 -9.94 -22.55
N HIS A 46 13.95 -9.88 -23.29
CA HIS A 46 13.97 -9.67 -24.72
C HIS A 46 12.77 -8.86 -25.20
N THR A 47 12.92 -8.29 -26.38
CA THR A 47 11.87 -7.67 -27.19
C THR A 47 11.88 -8.33 -28.57
N TYR A 48 10.75 -8.32 -29.27
CA TYR A 48 10.68 -8.87 -30.62
C TYR A 48 11.01 -7.80 -31.67
N ASP A 49 12.10 -7.99 -32.42
CA ASP A 49 12.44 -7.16 -33.56
C ASP A 49 11.73 -7.69 -34.82
N LYS A 50 10.72 -6.95 -35.28
CA LYS A 50 9.93 -7.31 -36.48
C LYS A 50 10.73 -7.25 -37.77
N SER A 51 11.78 -6.43 -37.83
CA SER A 51 12.63 -6.31 -39.02
C SER A 51 13.65 -7.45 -39.07
N ALA A 52 14.20 -7.84 -37.93
CA ALA A 52 15.15 -8.95 -37.81
C ALA A 52 14.46 -10.32 -37.66
N LEU A 53 13.15 -10.35 -37.45
CA LEU A 53 12.32 -11.55 -37.21
C LEU A 53 12.88 -12.44 -36.08
N LYS A 54 13.39 -11.81 -35.02
CA LYS A 54 13.99 -12.49 -33.88
C LYS A 54 13.83 -11.68 -32.59
N THR A 55 13.96 -12.34 -31.46
CA THR A 55 14.09 -11.68 -30.16
C THR A 55 15.48 -11.06 -30.02
N VAL A 56 15.53 -9.87 -29.44
CA VAL A 56 16.76 -9.12 -29.14
C VAL A 56 16.67 -8.52 -27.74
N TYR A 57 17.80 -8.34 -27.07
CA TYR A 57 17.85 -7.57 -25.83
C TYR A 57 17.86 -6.07 -26.14
N THR A 58 16.97 -5.32 -25.48
CA THR A 58 16.89 -3.86 -25.57
C THR A 58 17.04 -3.27 -24.17
N LYS A 59 18.21 -2.68 -23.91
CA LYS A 59 18.55 -2.12 -22.60
C LYS A 59 17.60 -1.01 -22.18
N GLY A 60 17.07 -1.10 -20.97
CA GLY A 60 16.12 -0.13 -20.42
C GLY A 60 14.67 -0.40 -20.82
N GLU A 61 14.41 -1.46 -21.59
CA GLU A 61 13.07 -1.93 -21.93
C GLU A 61 12.65 -3.20 -21.17
N GLU A 62 13.45 -3.67 -20.22
CA GLU A 62 13.17 -4.85 -19.41
C GLU A 62 11.82 -4.72 -18.68
N GLY A 63 11.12 -5.83 -18.52
CA GLY A 63 9.82 -5.83 -17.89
C GLY A 63 9.39 -7.23 -17.54
N SER A 64 8.27 -7.31 -16.85
CA SER A 64 7.66 -8.58 -16.53
C SER A 64 7.29 -9.36 -17.79
N CYS A 65 7.57 -10.66 -17.78
CA CYS A 65 7.15 -11.58 -18.85
C CYS A 65 5.64 -11.47 -19.12
N ARG A 66 4.83 -11.24 -18.08
CA ARG A 66 3.36 -11.11 -18.15
C ARG A 66 2.85 -9.93 -18.98
N TYR A 67 3.71 -8.98 -19.33
CA TYR A 67 3.32 -7.87 -20.19
C TYR A 67 3.10 -8.33 -21.64
N CYS A 68 3.84 -9.35 -22.09
CA CYS A 68 3.70 -9.92 -23.43
C CYS A 68 3.15 -11.36 -23.39
N HIS A 69 3.66 -12.20 -22.49
CA HIS A 69 3.22 -13.57 -22.32
C HIS A 69 1.98 -13.62 -21.43
N LYS A 70 0.80 -13.77 -22.05
CA LYS A 70 -0.50 -13.84 -21.35
C LYS A 70 -0.85 -15.28 -20.97
N GLU A 71 -2.00 -15.48 -20.33
CA GLU A 71 -2.44 -16.83 -19.93
C GLU A 71 -2.54 -17.78 -21.13
N GLU A 72 -3.11 -17.27 -22.22
CA GLU A 72 -3.18 -17.95 -23.50
C GLU A 72 -2.10 -17.44 -24.46
N LYS A 73 -1.76 -18.27 -25.44
CA LYS A 73 -0.86 -17.90 -26.54
C LYS A 73 -1.50 -16.78 -27.38
N THR A 74 -0.72 -15.78 -27.75
CA THR A 74 -1.10 -14.74 -28.72
C THR A 74 -0.37 -14.92 -30.05
N GLU A 75 -0.61 -14.04 -31.03
CA GLU A 75 0.15 -14.04 -32.29
C GLU A 75 1.62 -13.65 -32.05
N GLU A 76 1.86 -12.79 -31.06
CA GLU A 76 3.16 -12.19 -30.75
C GLU A 76 3.98 -12.98 -29.73
N ALA A 77 3.33 -13.79 -28.88
CA ALA A 77 4.00 -14.43 -27.75
C ALA A 77 3.38 -15.80 -27.37
N SER A 78 4.23 -16.70 -26.88
CA SER A 78 3.79 -17.92 -26.20
C SER A 78 3.07 -17.58 -24.89
N SER A 79 2.25 -18.51 -24.37
CA SER A 79 1.63 -18.33 -23.07
C SER A 79 2.67 -18.22 -21.95
N ILE A 80 2.33 -17.54 -20.86
CA ILE A 80 3.18 -17.37 -19.69
C ILE A 80 3.61 -18.72 -19.12
N ARG A 81 2.74 -19.73 -19.19
CA ARG A 81 3.05 -21.09 -18.74
C ARG A 81 4.17 -21.70 -19.58
N SER A 82 4.07 -21.65 -20.91
CA SER A 82 5.10 -22.21 -21.78
C SER A 82 6.39 -21.41 -21.69
N ALA A 83 6.32 -20.08 -21.81
CA ALA A 83 7.48 -19.21 -21.71
C ALA A 83 8.27 -19.40 -20.41
N SER A 84 7.57 -19.49 -19.28
CA SER A 84 8.23 -19.68 -17.97
C SER A 84 8.84 -21.07 -17.84
N HIS A 85 8.16 -22.14 -18.25
CA HIS A 85 8.75 -23.48 -18.18
C HIS A 85 9.95 -23.62 -19.12
N ASP A 86 9.84 -23.12 -20.34
CA ASP A 86 10.91 -23.19 -21.34
C ASP A 86 12.13 -22.37 -20.93
N ALA A 87 11.95 -21.18 -20.36
CA ALA A 87 13.09 -20.35 -19.93
C ALA A 87 13.67 -20.81 -18.58
N CYS A 88 12.82 -20.90 -17.55
CA CYS A 88 13.29 -21.11 -16.18
C CYS A 88 13.82 -22.53 -15.98
N VAL A 89 13.05 -23.55 -16.38
CA VAL A 89 13.38 -24.95 -16.08
C VAL A 89 14.59 -25.40 -16.89
N ASN A 90 14.68 -25.02 -18.17
CA ASN A 90 15.85 -25.38 -18.99
C ASN A 90 17.13 -24.73 -18.47
N CYS A 91 17.08 -23.47 -18.04
CA CYS A 91 18.23 -22.80 -17.42
C CYS A 91 18.65 -23.50 -16.12
N HIS A 92 17.68 -23.80 -15.23
CA HIS A 92 17.96 -24.53 -13.99
C HIS A 92 18.55 -25.93 -14.25
N GLN A 93 17.98 -26.70 -15.18
CA GLN A 93 18.50 -28.02 -15.55
C GLN A 93 19.93 -27.95 -16.11
N THR A 94 20.22 -26.93 -16.91
CA THR A 94 21.57 -26.68 -17.44
C THR A 94 22.57 -26.36 -16.34
N LEU A 95 22.18 -25.55 -15.34
CA LEU A 95 23.03 -25.26 -14.20
C LEU A 95 23.25 -26.49 -13.32
N VAL A 96 22.21 -27.31 -13.10
CA VAL A 96 22.30 -28.58 -12.36
C VAL A 96 23.25 -29.56 -13.07
N SER A 97 23.16 -29.70 -14.40
CA SER A 97 24.06 -30.58 -15.15
C SER A 97 25.52 -30.12 -15.12
N GLN A 98 25.75 -28.82 -14.92
CA GLN A 98 27.07 -28.22 -14.69
C GLN A 98 27.51 -28.25 -13.21
N LEU A 99 26.75 -28.90 -12.32
CA LEU A 99 27.00 -28.96 -10.87
C LEU A 99 27.07 -27.57 -10.21
N LYS A 100 26.36 -26.58 -10.76
CA LYS A 100 26.25 -25.22 -10.20
C LYS A 100 25.02 -25.11 -9.31
N LYS A 101 25.03 -24.16 -8.36
CA LYS A 101 23.83 -23.78 -7.59
C LYS A 101 22.77 -23.28 -8.59
N ALA A 102 21.60 -23.89 -8.57
CA ALA A 102 20.50 -23.63 -9.48
C ALA A 102 19.18 -23.51 -8.70
N GLY A 103 18.13 -23.02 -9.36
CA GLY A 103 16.78 -23.09 -8.82
C GLY A 103 16.13 -24.47 -9.02
N PRO A 104 14.89 -24.63 -8.53
CA PRO A 104 14.14 -25.88 -8.63
C PRO A 104 13.84 -26.29 -10.08
N THR A 105 13.81 -27.60 -10.34
CA THR A 105 13.50 -28.19 -11.66
C THR A 105 12.24 -29.05 -11.65
N ASP A 106 11.66 -29.31 -10.48
CA ASP A 106 10.44 -30.08 -10.30
C ASP A 106 9.23 -29.18 -10.00
N CYS A 107 8.03 -29.74 -10.16
CA CYS A 107 6.78 -29.01 -9.99
C CYS A 107 6.63 -28.42 -8.57
N ALA A 108 6.91 -29.23 -7.53
CA ALA A 108 6.66 -28.84 -6.15
C ALA A 108 7.68 -27.79 -5.69
N GLY A 109 8.94 -27.87 -6.15
CA GLY A 109 9.97 -26.89 -5.86
C GLY A 109 9.63 -25.45 -6.28
N CYS A 110 8.79 -25.27 -7.30
CA CYS A 110 8.29 -23.94 -7.73
C CYS A 110 6.88 -23.62 -7.21
N HIS A 111 6.00 -24.62 -7.10
CA HIS A 111 4.56 -24.41 -6.95
C HIS A 111 3.97 -24.88 -5.62
N SER A 112 4.76 -25.38 -4.66
CA SER A 112 4.24 -25.64 -3.30
C SER A 112 4.49 -24.44 -2.39
N ALA A 113 3.55 -24.20 -1.46
CA ALA A 113 3.70 -23.15 -0.47
C ALA A 113 4.93 -23.38 0.42
N GLU A 114 5.19 -24.65 0.75
CA GLU A 114 6.32 -25.05 1.59
C GLU A 114 7.67 -24.76 0.91
N ALA A 115 7.79 -25.04 -0.40
CA ALA A 115 9.00 -24.76 -1.15
C ALA A 115 9.22 -23.25 -1.34
N GLN A 116 8.16 -22.51 -1.68
CA GLN A 116 8.24 -21.06 -1.83
C GLN A 116 8.63 -20.37 -0.52
N ALA A 117 8.09 -20.82 0.62
CA ALA A 117 8.45 -20.31 1.95
C ALA A 117 9.91 -20.60 2.34
N ALA A 118 10.53 -21.62 1.73
CA ALA A 118 11.92 -21.99 1.97
C ALA A 118 12.94 -21.23 1.09
N PHE A 119 12.48 -20.37 0.17
CA PHE A 119 13.39 -19.58 -0.65
C PHE A 119 14.19 -18.59 0.21
N GLU A 120 15.49 -18.54 -0.04
CA GLU A 120 16.39 -17.56 0.58
C GLU A 120 15.94 -16.13 0.23
N ILE A 121 15.70 -15.32 1.26
CA ILE A 121 15.25 -13.92 1.16
C ILE A 121 16.43 -12.99 1.38
N VAL A 122 16.72 -12.14 0.40
CA VAL A 122 17.65 -11.01 0.54
C VAL A 122 16.89 -9.84 1.13
N THR A 123 17.24 -9.42 2.33
CA THR A 123 16.53 -8.35 3.06
C THR A 123 16.88 -6.96 2.55
N SER A 124 18.12 -6.75 2.11
CA SER A 124 18.60 -5.47 1.58
C SER A 124 18.86 -5.55 0.08
N VAL A 125 17.79 -5.54 -0.71
CA VAL A 125 17.86 -5.57 -2.18
C VAL A 125 18.23 -4.18 -2.71
N PRO A 126 19.33 -4.03 -3.48
CA PRO A 126 19.63 -2.80 -4.20
C PRO A 126 18.49 -2.39 -5.12
N ARG A 127 18.36 -1.08 -5.37
CA ARG A 127 17.35 -0.57 -6.30
C ARG A 127 17.62 -1.08 -7.72
N MET A 128 16.62 -1.74 -8.31
CA MET A 128 16.66 -2.23 -9.69
C MET A 128 16.62 -1.05 -10.67
N LYS A 129 17.74 -0.73 -11.30
CA LYS A 129 17.85 0.44 -12.18
C LYS A 129 17.44 0.11 -13.62
N ARG A 130 16.39 0.78 -14.10
CA ARG A 130 15.81 0.63 -15.45
C ARG A 130 15.38 1.99 -16.03
N ASN A 131 16.14 3.05 -15.74
CA ASN A 131 15.87 4.43 -16.17
C ASN A 131 14.55 5.03 -15.63
N GLN A 132 14.03 4.50 -14.53
CA GLN A 132 12.86 5.06 -13.86
C GLN A 132 13.20 6.38 -13.14
N PRO A 133 12.29 7.35 -13.11
CA PRO A 133 12.48 8.58 -12.35
C PRO A 133 12.35 8.35 -10.84
N ASP A 134 13.00 9.19 -10.04
CA ASP A 134 12.85 9.16 -8.57
C ASP A 134 11.55 9.85 -8.12
N ALA A 135 11.21 10.95 -8.81
CA ALA A 135 10.00 11.74 -8.59
C ALA A 135 9.28 12.02 -9.91
N VAL A 136 7.96 11.97 -9.86
CA VAL A 136 7.06 12.17 -11.00
C VAL A 136 6.01 13.20 -10.64
N LEU A 137 5.80 14.18 -11.52
CA LEU A 137 4.65 15.07 -11.42
C LEU A 137 3.48 14.46 -12.20
N LEU A 138 2.49 13.93 -11.48
CA LEU A 138 1.31 13.31 -12.08
C LEU A 138 0.26 14.38 -12.39
N ALA A 139 -0.02 14.56 -13.67
CA ALA A 139 -1.12 15.38 -14.18
C ALA A 139 -1.52 14.86 -15.56
N GLY A 140 -2.71 14.28 -15.69
CA GLY A 140 -3.20 13.69 -16.95
C GLY A 140 -3.31 14.69 -18.10
N TRP A 141 -3.49 15.97 -17.78
CA TRP A 141 -3.62 17.08 -18.72
C TRP A 141 -2.25 17.65 -19.17
N MET A 142 -1.13 17.29 -18.53
CA MET A 142 0.21 17.74 -18.92
C MET A 142 0.80 16.87 -20.03
N THR A 143 0.36 17.12 -21.26
CA THR A 143 0.85 16.41 -22.45
C THR A 143 2.10 17.08 -23.04
N ASP A 144 2.70 16.44 -24.05
CA ASP A 144 3.81 17.00 -24.82
C ASP A 144 3.33 17.99 -25.90
N GLN A 145 2.02 18.26 -25.95
CA GLN A 145 1.39 19.22 -26.86
C GLN A 145 1.14 20.56 -26.15
N ALA A 146 0.90 21.62 -26.94
CA ALA A 146 0.51 22.91 -26.39
C ALA A 146 -0.82 22.77 -25.62
N VAL A 147 -0.75 22.98 -24.30
CA VAL A 147 -1.93 22.98 -23.43
C VAL A 147 -2.52 24.39 -23.42
N ASP A 148 -3.82 24.50 -23.67
CA ASP A 148 -4.53 25.76 -23.47
C ASP A 148 -4.51 26.11 -21.97
N ALA A 149 -3.78 27.16 -21.60
CA ALA A 149 -3.68 27.64 -20.22
C ALA A 149 -5.05 27.90 -19.58
N LYS A 150 -6.08 28.23 -20.37
CA LYS A 150 -7.46 28.40 -19.88
C LYS A 150 -8.15 27.07 -19.53
N LYS A 151 -7.70 25.95 -20.09
CA LYS A 151 -8.19 24.61 -19.72
C LYS A 151 -7.50 24.08 -18.46
N VAL A 152 -6.26 24.48 -18.20
CA VAL A 152 -5.53 24.13 -16.97
C VAL A 152 -6.29 24.56 -15.71
N THR A 153 -6.97 25.72 -15.73
CA THR A 153 -7.71 26.21 -14.54
C THR A 153 -8.86 25.30 -14.11
N LYS A 154 -9.37 24.43 -15.00
CA LYS A 154 -10.46 23.48 -14.72
C LYS A 154 -9.98 22.12 -14.24
N GLN A 155 -8.67 21.90 -14.18
CA GLN A 155 -8.09 20.62 -13.81
C GLN A 155 -7.87 20.50 -12.31
N MET A 156 -7.51 19.32 -11.81
CA MET A 156 -6.96 19.22 -10.46
C MET A 156 -5.50 19.65 -10.43
N ASP A 157 -5.05 20.11 -9.27
CA ASP A 157 -3.63 20.39 -9.02
C ASP A 157 -2.80 19.12 -9.22
N PRO A 158 -1.60 19.20 -9.83
CA PRO A 158 -0.75 18.04 -10.01
C PRO A 158 -0.35 17.38 -8.69
N VAL A 159 -0.12 16.07 -8.77
CA VAL A 159 0.33 15.26 -7.64
C VAL A 159 1.84 15.02 -7.76
N PRO A 160 2.67 15.49 -6.80
CA PRO A 160 4.09 15.16 -6.77
C PRO A 160 4.26 13.77 -6.15
N PHE A 161 4.55 12.79 -7.00
CA PHE A 161 4.67 11.38 -6.63
C PHE A 161 6.13 10.99 -6.41
N ASN A 162 6.43 10.43 -5.24
CA ASN A 162 7.75 9.90 -4.92
C ASN A 162 7.84 8.43 -5.39
N HIS A 163 8.34 8.21 -6.59
CA HIS A 163 8.42 6.88 -7.18
C HIS A 163 9.44 6.01 -6.43
N GLU A 164 10.57 6.57 -6.00
CA GLU A 164 11.62 5.80 -5.30
C GLU A 164 11.18 5.19 -3.96
N ILE A 165 10.39 5.90 -3.14
CA ILE A 165 9.88 5.30 -1.88
C ILE A 165 8.87 4.19 -2.17
N HIS A 166 8.04 4.35 -3.20
CA HIS A 166 7.05 3.35 -3.58
C HIS A 166 7.71 2.12 -4.19
N GLU A 167 8.79 2.30 -4.97
CA GLU A 167 9.65 1.21 -5.39
C GLU A 167 10.10 0.43 -4.17
N ARG A 168 10.65 1.07 -3.14
CA ARG A 168 11.12 0.38 -1.92
C ARG A 168 10.01 -0.33 -1.14
N ALA A 169 8.84 0.29 -1.02
CA ALA A 169 7.73 -0.22 -0.23
C ALA A 169 6.98 -1.41 -0.87
N ASN A 170 7.08 -1.62 -2.19
CA ASN A 170 6.33 -2.66 -2.89
C ASN A 170 7.17 -3.89 -3.23
N ALA A 171 6.57 -5.08 -3.34
CA ALA A 171 7.30 -6.30 -3.68
C ALA A 171 7.72 -6.38 -5.16
N SER A 172 7.04 -5.67 -6.06
CA SER A 172 7.27 -5.69 -7.50
C SER A 172 6.76 -4.42 -8.17
N CYS A 173 7.30 -4.07 -9.33
CA CYS A 173 6.76 -3.01 -10.19
C CYS A 173 5.32 -3.32 -10.63
N GLN A 174 4.97 -4.61 -10.76
CA GLN A 174 3.63 -5.07 -11.14
C GLN A 174 2.54 -4.68 -10.14
N SER A 175 2.89 -4.33 -8.90
CA SER A 175 1.93 -3.84 -7.90
C SER A 175 1.16 -2.62 -8.39
N CYS A 176 1.79 -1.79 -9.24
CA CYS A 176 1.17 -0.63 -9.88
C CYS A 176 1.11 -0.78 -11.40
N HIS A 177 2.24 -1.15 -12.02
CA HIS A 177 2.36 -1.38 -13.46
C HIS A 177 1.79 -2.76 -13.84
N HIS A 178 0.48 -2.89 -13.76
CA HIS A 178 -0.22 -4.17 -13.88
C HIS A 178 -0.25 -4.73 -15.31
N GLU A 179 -0.04 -3.90 -16.34
CA GLU A 179 -0.09 -4.31 -17.75
C GLU A 179 1.18 -3.94 -18.53
N THR A 180 1.79 -2.79 -18.24
CA THR A 180 3.08 -2.35 -18.81
C THR A 180 3.78 -1.41 -17.85
N LEU A 181 5.10 -1.19 -18.04
CA LEU A 181 5.87 -0.15 -17.32
C LEU A 181 5.65 1.26 -17.86
N LYS A 182 4.69 1.45 -18.77
CA LYS A 182 4.37 2.76 -19.33
C LYS A 182 3.56 3.61 -18.34
N ARG A 183 3.32 4.87 -18.69
CA ARG A 183 2.56 5.80 -17.83
C ARG A 183 1.11 5.37 -17.75
N CYS A 184 0.49 5.52 -16.58
CA CYS A 184 -0.92 5.22 -16.36
C CYS A 184 -1.82 5.94 -17.39
N SER A 185 -1.49 7.20 -17.70
CA SER A 185 -2.26 8.07 -18.60
C SER A 185 -2.24 7.67 -20.07
N GLU A 186 -1.43 6.68 -20.47
CA GLU A 186 -1.48 6.13 -21.83
C GLU A 186 -2.76 5.30 -22.06
N CYS A 187 -3.24 4.60 -21.02
CA CYS A 187 -4.47 3.81 -21.05
C CYS A 187 -5.60 4.48 -20.25
N HIS A 188 -5.27 5.05 -19.09
CA HIS A 188 -6.25 5.70 -18.22
C HIS A 188 -6.28 7.20 -18.50
N THR A 189 -7.07 7.60 -19.49
CA THR A 189 -7.30 9.02 -19.84
C THR A 189 -8.41 9.62 -18.99
N GLU A 190 -8.62 10.94 -19.07
CA GLU A 190 -9.72 11.62 -18.36
C GLU A 190 -11.10 11.01 -18.67
N THR A 191 -11.33 10.64 -19.93
CA THR A 191 -12.60 10.04 -20.39
C THR A 191 -12.57 8.51 -20.41
N GLY A 192 -11.42 7.90 -20.11
CA GLY A 192 -11.15 6.49 -20.39
C GLY A 192 -10.94 6.22 -21.88
N ASN A 193 -10.16 5.19 -22.19
CA ASN A 193 -9.98 4.67 -23.54
C ASN A 193 -10.15 3.14 -23.57
N GLN A 194 -10.19 2.55 -24.77
CA GLN A 194 -10.38 1.11 -24.92
C GLN A 194 -9.23 0.28 -24.33
N ASP A 195 -7.98 0.74 -24.50
CA ASP A 195 -6.79 0.04 -24.00
C ASP A 195 -6.76 -0.07 -22.47
N GLY A 196 -7.33 0.92 -21.78
CA GLY A 196 -7.52 0.93 -20.32
C GLY A 196 -8.85 0.31 -19.86
N GLY A 197 -9.58 -0.40 -20.73
CA GLY A 197 -10.88 -0.98 -20.40
C GLY A 197 -11.94 0.06 -20.03
N HIS A 198 -11.82 1.28 -20.58
CA HIS A 198 -12.62 2.46 -20.26
C HIS A 198 -12.51 2.95 -18.81
N VAL A 199 -11.51 2.48 -18.05
CA VAL A 199 -11.21 2.99 -16.71
C VAL A 199 -10.60 4.38 -16.84
N GLN A 200 -11.28 5.37 -16.28
CA GLN A 200 -10.82 6.77 -16.26
C GLN A 200 -9.61 6.94 -15.34
N LEU A 201 -8.79 7.96 -15.60
CA LEU A 201 -7.63 8.29 -14.76
C LEU A 201 -8.01 8.49 -13.29
N ALA A 202 -9.11 9.20 -13.02
CA ALA A 202 -9.58 9.42 -11.65
C ALA A 202 -9.93 8.09 -10.96
N GLN A 203 -10.55 7.15 -11.67
CA GLN A 203 -10.88 5.83 -11.12
C GLN A 203 -9.62 5.00 -10.87
N ALA A 204 -8.66 5.02 -11.80
CA ALA A 204 -7.38 4.30 -11.67
C ALA A 204 -6.58 4.78 -10.43
N MET A 205 -6.65 6.06 -10.09
CA MET A 205 -5.91 6.64 -8.96
C MET A 205 -6.66 6.57 -7.62
N HIS A 206 -8.00 6.55 -7.62
CA HIS A 206 -8.81 6.72 -6.41
C HIS A 206 -9.71 5.54 -6.04
N SER A 207 -9.66 4.42 -6.76
CA SER A 207 -10.49 3.25 -6.44
C SER A 207 -10.20 2.68 -5.04
N ASN A 208 -11.17 2.70 -4.13
CA ASN A 208 -10.99 2.13 -2.78
C ASN A 208 -10.90 0.59 -2.76
N THR A 209 -11.20 -0.09 -3.86
CA THR A 209 -11.19 -1.56 -3.96
C THR A 209 -9.99 -2.13 -4.71
N SER A 210 -9.21 -1.29 -5.41
CA SER A 210 -8.05 -1.74 -6.19
C SER A 210 -6.75 -1.34 -5.51
N SER A 211 -5.90 -2.33 -5.26
CA SER A 211 -4.53 -2.14 -4.78
C SER A 211 -3.57 -1.53 -5.81
N GLN A 212 -4.01 -1.34 -7.07
CA GLN A 212 -3.25 -0.60 -8.09
C GLN A 212 -3.47 0.91 -7.99
N SER A 213 -4.48 1.34 -7.23
CA SER A 213 -4.76 2.76 -7.00
C SER A 213 -4.08 3.28 -5.74
N CYS A 214 -3.90 4.59 -5.65
CA CYS A 214 -3.31 5.23 -4.46
C CYS A 214 -4.19 4.97 -3.22
N ILE A 215 -5.49 5.22 -3.32
CA ILE A 215 -6.41 5.10 -2.19
C ILE A 215 -6.58 3.65 -1.75
N GLY A 216 -6.78 2.72 -2.70
CA GLY A 216 -6.98 1.32 -2.37
C GLY A 216 -5.73 0.66 -1.78
N CYS A 217 -4.53 0.96 -2.30
CA CYS A 217 -3.29 0.45 -1.73
C CYS A 217 -3.04 0.99 -0.31
N HIS A 218 -3.25 2.29 -0.09
CA HIS A 218 -3.12 2.88 1.25
C HIS A 218 -4.18 2.35 2.21
N GLY A 219 -5.40 2.10 1.74
CA GLY A 219 -6.47 1.46 2.52
C GLY A 219 -6.12 0.02 2.92
N GLU A 220 -5.41 -0.73 2.07
CA GLU A 220 -4.89 -2.05 2.44
C GLU A 220 -3.78 -1.94 3.50
N ALA A 221 -2.87 -0.98 3.34
CA ALA A 221 -1.79 -0.73 4.31
C ALA A 221 -2.33 -0.36 5.70
N GLN A 222 -3.48 0.32 5.77
CA GLN A 222 -4.16 0.68 7.03
C GLN A 222 -4.73 -0.53 7.80
N LYS A 223 -4.83 -1.71 7.18
CA LYS A 223 -5.28 -2.95 7.83
C LYS A 223 -4.19 -3.63 8.66
N ASP A 224 -2.94 -3.16 8.57
CA ASP A 224 -1.89 -3.63 9.47
C ASP A 224 -2.32 -3.43 10.93
N LYS A 225 -2.01 -4.38 11.80
CA LYS A 225 -2.39 -4.37 13.23
C LYS A 225 -1.96 -3.09 13.95
N ASP A 226 -0.89 -2.43 13.52
CA ASP A 226 -0.39 -1.21 14.15
C ASP A 226 -1.15 0.05 13.69
N CYS A 227 -2.03 -0.08 12.68
CA CYS A 227 -2.90 0.97 12.14
C CYS A 227 -4.41 0.66 12.37
N ALA A 228 -4.79 -0.61 12.29
CA ALA A 228 -6.17 -1.08 12.24
C ALA A 228 -6.98 -0.73 13.49
N GLY A 229 -6.33 -0.57 14.65
CA GLY A 229 -6.98 -0.16 15.90
C GLY A 229 -7.79 1.13 15.77
N CYS A 230 -7.31 2.07 14.94
CA CYS A 230 -8.05 3.29 14.59
C CYS A 230 -8.79 3.12 13.25
N HIS A 231 -8.10 2.67 12.20
CA HIS A 231 -8.62 2.71 10.83
C HIS A 231 -9.77 1.72 10.56
N ALA A 232 -9.80 0.56 11.20
CA ALA A 232 -10.88 -0.42 10.99
C ALA A 232 -12.24 0.05 11.56
N GLY A 233 -12.22 1.01 12.50
CA GLY A 233 -13.41 1.63 13.09
C GLY A 233 -13.86 2.91 12.40
N MET A 234 -13.02 3.49 11.53
CA MET A 234 -13.37 4.71 10.82
C MET A 234 -14.34 4.40 9.67
N PRO A 235 -15.44 5.15 9.53
CA PRO A 235 -16.27 5.03 8.35
C PRO A 235 -15.44 5.42 7.12
N GLY A 236 -15.60 4.68 6.03
CA GLY A 236 -15.06 5.09 4.74
C GLY A 236 -15.62 6.48 4.40
N LYS A 237 -14.73 7.43 4.12
CA LYS A 237 -15.16 8.76 3.68
C LYS A 237 -15.75 8.66 2.28
N THR A 238 -16.77 9.47 2.02
CA THR A 238 -17.18 9.66 0.64
C THR A 238 -16.11 10.48 -0.09
N PHE A 239 -16.02 10.36 -1.42
CA PHE A 239 -15.01 11.07 -2.20
C PHE A 239 -15.04 12.60 -1.99
N VAL A 240 -16.21 13.18 -1.67
CA VAL A 240 -16.35 14.63 -1.42
C VAL A 240 -15.80 15.06 -0.06
N ASP A 241 -15.67 14.13 0.88
CA ASP A 241 -15.14 14.37 2.23
C ASP A 241 -13.63 14.06 2.32
N GLU A 242 -13.03 13.61 1.21
CA GLU A 242 -11.60 13.33 1.15
C GLU A 242 -10.77 14.60 1.12
N ASN A 243 -9.61 14.56 1.78
CA ASN A 243 -8.68 15.68 1.75
C ASN A 243 -7.80 15.61 0.49
N CYS A 244 -8.31 16.17 -0.61
CA CYS A 244 -7.63 16.20 -1.90
C CYS A 244 -6.21 16.78 -1.82
N SER A 245 -6.00 17.77 -0.93
CA SER A 245 -4.73 18.50 -0.81
C SER A 245 -3.57 17.67 -0.24
N GLN A 246 -3.84 16.48 0.31
CA GLN A 246 -2.79 15.54 0.71
C GLN A 246 -2.01 15.01 -0.51
N CYS A 247 -2.64 14.95 -1.69
CA CYS A 247 -2.00 14.52 -2.93
C CYS A 247 -1.91 15.68 -3.93
N HIS A 248 -3.02 16.38 -4.16
CA HIS A 248 -3.15 17.47 -5.13
C HIS A 248 -2.69 18.79 -4.52
N ARG A 249 -1.40 19.08 -4.60
CA ARG A 249 -0.78 20.17 -3.82
C ARG A 249 0.21 21.04 -4.58
N VAL A 250 0.47 20.74 -5.85
CA VAL A 250 1.24 21.66 -6.69
C VAL A 250 0.28 22.68 -7.26
N ASP A 251 0.40 23.94 -6.87
CA ASP A 251 -0.45 25.00 -7.40
C ASP A 251 -0.25 25.10 -8.92
N ARG A 252 -1.28 24.72 -9.69
CA ARG A 252 -1.21 24.74 -11.15
C ARG A 252 -1.18 26.14 -11.75
N SER A 253 -1.61 27.17 -11.00
CA SER A 253 -1.69 28.55 -11.50
C SER A 253 -0.33 29.19 -11.72
N VAL A 254 0.71 28.66 -11.04
CA VAL A 254 2.10 29.12 -11.17
C VAL A 254 2.93 28.26 -12.14
N LEU A 255 2.33 27.24 -12.75
CA LEU A 255 3.03 26.35 -13.67
C LEU A 255 3.04 26.89 -15.11
N GLY A 256 4.18 26.73 -15.77
CA GLY A 256 4.40 27.12 -17.16
C GLY A 256 5.83 27.65 -17.35
N PRO A 257 6.26 27.91 -18.60
CA PRO A 257 5.50 27.78 -19.84
C PRO A 257 5.25 26.32 -20.29
N TRP A 258 4.35 26.14 -21.26
CA TRP A 258 3.98 24.82 -21.82
C TRP A 258 4.44 24.68 -23.28
N PRO A 259 4.77 23.47 -23.77
CA PRO A 259 4.86 22.21 -23.02
C PRO A 259 6.08 22.19 -22.10
N MET A 260 5.92 21.59 -20.92
CA MET A 260 6.99 21.44 -19.94
C MET A 260 7.81 20.18 -20.21
N SER A 261 9.13 20.29 -20.14
CA SER A 261 10.05 19.16 -20.31
C SER A 261 9.92 18.14 -19.17
N LYS A 262 10.41 16.91 -19.43
CA LYS A 262 10.46 15.86 -18.41
C LYS A 262 11.30 16.27 -17.20
N ILE A 263 12.39 17.00 -17.42
CA ILE A 263 13.33 17.43 -16.37
C ILE A 263 12.63 18.43 -15.44
N GLU A 264 12.01 19.47 -15.99
CA GLU A 264 11.28 20.48 -15.20
C GLU A 264 10.16 19.83 -14.35
N LYS A 265 9.39 18.89 -14.93
CA LYS A 265 8.36 18.14 -14.19
C LYS A 265 8.96 17.39 -12.99
N THR A 266 10.10 16.71 -13.18
CA THR A 266 10.78 15.96 -12.12
C THR A 266 11.39 16.89 -11.06
N GLU A 267 11.94 18.04 -11.46
CA GLU A 267 12.49 19.03 -10.53
C GLU A 267 11.40 19.61 -9.62
N ILE A 268 10.26 20.02 -10.18
CA ILE A 268 9.11 20.51 -9.41
C ILE A 268 8.62 19.44 -8.42
N ALA A 269 8.43 18.20 -8.90
CA ALA A 269 8.00 17.12 -8.02
C ALA A 269 9.00 16.89 -6.87
N THR A 270 10.31 16.91 -7.18
CA THR A 270 11.37 16.71 -6.20
C THR A 270 11.40 17.82 -5.15
N GLU A 271 11.27 19.08 -5.57
CA GLU A 271 11.27 20.23 -4.67
C GLU A 271 10.08 20.19 -3.70
N VAL A 272 8.87 19.94 -4.23
CA VAL A 272 7.66 19.85 -3.40
C VAL A 272 7.76 18.67 -2.42
N LEU A 273 8.28 17.51 -2.86
CA LEU A 273 8.50 16.36 -1.99
C LEU A 273 9.51 16.68 -0.87
N LYS A 274 10.61 17.37 -1.17
CA LYS A 274 11.61 17.79 -0.16
C LYS A 274 11.03 18.78 0.85
N ALA A 275 10.26 19.76 0.39
CA ALA A 275 9.60 20.72 1.27
C ALA A 275 8.58 20.06 2.21
N SER A 276 8.04 18.92 1.81
CA SER A 276 7.06 18.14 2.57
C SER A 276 7.67 17.09 3.50
N ALA A 277 9.00 17.00 3.56
CA ALA A 277 9.70 16.16 4.54
C ALA A 277 9.61 16.82 5.93
N GLY A 278 8.39 16.94 6.44
CA GLY A 278 8.07 17.60 7.70
C GLY A 278 8.27 16.67 8.89
N THR A 279 9.06 17.14 9.85
CA THR A 279 9.31 16.52 11.16
C THR A 279 7.99 16.39 11.94
N SER A 280 7.58 15.18 12.28
CA SER A 280 6.48 14.95 13.20
C SER A 280 6.87 15.46 14.60
N MET A 281 6.41 16.65 14.95
CA MET A 281 6.73 17.26 16.25
C MET A 281 5.90 16.61 17.35
N LYS A 282 6.48 15.72 18.16
CA LYS A 282 5.74 15.00 19.22
C LYS A 282 5.00 15.94 20.18
N LEU A 283 3.76 15.61 20.55
CA LEU A 283 3.05 16.30 21.63
C LEU A 283 3.81 16.13 22.95
N ALA A 284 3.88 17.19 23.75
CA ALA A 284 4.47 17.14 25.09
C ALA A 284 3.56 16.37 26.07
N ASP A 285 4.14 15.79 27.12
CA ASP A 285 3.40 14.95 28.07
C ASP A 285 2.32 15.72 28.85
N ASP A 286 2.53 17.01 29.11
CA ASP A 286 1.57 17.90 29.78
C ASP A 286 0.34 18.21 28.91
N GLN A 287 0.44 18.02 27.59
CA GLN A 287 -0.67 18.19 26.65
C GLN A 287 -1.57 16.95 26.56
N VAL A 288 -1.15 15.81 27.14
CA VAL A 288 -1.86 14.53 27.09
C VAL A 288 -2.12 14.05 28.52
N PRO A 289 -3.38 13.97 29.00
CA PRO A 289 -3.66 13.52 30.36
C PRO A 289 -3.08 12.14 30.67
N GLU A 290 -2.45 11.97 31.85
CA GLU A 290 -1.83 10.69 32.25
C GLU A 290 -2.88 9.58 32.38
N LYS A 291 -3.95 9.87 33.11
CA LYS A 291 -5.08 8.97 33.38
C LYS A 291 -6.39 9.71 33.22
N VAL A 292 -7.42 8.99 32.76
CA VAL A 292 -8.79 9.48 32.67
C VAL A 292 -9.68 8.49 33.41
N VAL A 293 -10.52 9.00 34.33
CA VAL A 293 -11.51 8.20 35.04
C VAL A 293 -12.82 8.26 34.26
N ILE A 294 -13.36 7.11 33.88
CA ILE A 294 -14.64 6.99 33.17
C ILE A 294 -15.67 6.41 34.14
N ASP A 295 -16.46 7.27 34.78
CA ASP A 295 -17.35 6.92 35.90
C ASP A 295 -18.82 7.29 35.68
N ILE A 296 -19.14 7.93 34.55
CA ILE A 296 -20.51 8.36 34.20
C ILE A 296 -21.52 7.19 34.07
N LEU A 297 -21.04 5.96 33.87
CA LEU A 297 -21.86 4.74 33.77
C LEU A 297 -21.71 3.82 34.99
N MET A 298 -21.22 4.32 36.13
CA MET A 298 -21.05 3.49 37.33
C MET A 298 -22.38 2.94 37.83
N ASP A 299 -22.54 1.63 37.71
CA ASP A 299 -23.64 0.86 38.28
C ASP A 299 -23.11 -0.42 38.94
N GLN A 300 -23.00 -1.52 38.18
CA GLN A 300 -22.48 -2.81 38.66
C GLN A 300 -20.95 -2.83 38.85
N TYR A 301 -20.26 -1.88 38.23
CA TYR A 301 -18.80 -1.74 38.24
C TYR A 301 -18.40 -0.31 38.64
N GLU A 302 -17.20 -0.19 39.21
CA GLU A 302 -16.53 1.08 39.50
C GLU A 302 -16.11 1.79 38.21
N GLY A 303 -15.79 3.08 38.30
CA GLY A 303 -15.28 3.84 37.16
C GLY A 303 -14.00 3.24 36.60
N ALA A 304 -13.93 3.11 35.27
CA ALA A 304 -12.75 2.56 34.60
C ALA A 304 -11.57 3.53 34.71
N GLN A 305 -10.43 3.01 35.15
CA GLN A 305 -9.18 3.76 35.28
C GLN A 305 -8.39 3.66 33.97
N PHE A 306 -8.65 4.55 33.02
CA PHE A 306 -8.04 4.49 31.69
C PHE A 306 -6.64 5.12 31.68
N PRO A 307 -5.57 4.35 31.36
CA PRO A 307 -4.20 4.86 31.29
C PRO A 307 -3.96 5.62 29.98
N HIS A 308 -4.62 6.77 29.84
CA HIS A 308 -4.75 7.55 28.60
C HIS A 308 -3.41 7.85 27.91
N ARG A 309 -2.46 8.49 28.60
CA ARG A 309 -1.15 8.82 27.99
C ARG A 309 -0.37 7.57 27.60
N GLN A 310 -0.40 6.53 28.43
CA GLN A 310 0.30 5.27 28.15
C GLN A 310 -0.20 4.62 26.86
N VAL A 311 -1.53 4.56 26.65
CA VAL A 311 -2.12 4.03 25.43
C VAL A 311 -1.73 4.88 24.23
N PHE A 312 -1.81 6.21 24.34
CA PHE A 312 -1.41 7.14 23.27
C PHE A 312 0.07 6.95 22.86
N ARG A 313 0.99 6.91 23.82
CA ARG A 313 2.42 6.66 23.55
C ARG A 313 2.67 5.27 22.97
N GLY A 314 1.89 4.27 23.38
CA GLY A 314 1.93 2.92 22.80
C GLY A 314 1.56 2.91 21.31
N ILE A 315 0.56 3.70 20.92
CA ILE A 315 0.15 3.87 19.52
C ILE A 315 1.24 4.61 18.73
N GLU A 316 1.73 5.75 19.23
CA GLU A 316 2.83 6.49 18.59
C GLU A 316 4.07 5.61 18.36
N SER A 317 4.44 4.81 19.35
CA SER A 317 5.60 3.91 19.25
C SER A 317 5.41 2.80 18.21
N ARG A 318 4.18 2.34 17.98
CA ARG A 318 3.87 1.31 16.98
C ARG A 318 3.85 1.87 15.57
N ILE A 319 3.34 3.09 15.40
CA ILE A 319 3.42 3.83 14.14
C ILE A 319 4.88 4.12 13.78
N GLY A 320 5.69 4.53 14.78
CA GLY A 320 7.12 4.76 14.63
C GLY A 320 7.43 5.76 13.51
N ASP A 321 8.44 5.44 12.71
CA ASP A 321 8.89 6.27 11.58
C ASP A 321 8.22 5.88 10.25
N ASN A 322 6.99 5.34 10.30
CA ASN A 322 6.25 4.99 9.11
C ASN A 322 5.99 6.24 8.24
N GLY A 323 6.64 6.29 7.07
CA GLY A 323 6.60 7.45 6.19
C GLY A 323 5.21 7.79 5.66
N MET A 324 4.34 6.79 5.48
CA MET A 324 2.95 7.02 5.04
C MET A 324 2.14 7.67 6.16
N ALA A 325 2.21 7.12 7.38
CA ALA A 325 1.52 7.70 8.54
C ALA A 325 2.03 9.11 8.85
N GLY A 326 3.35 9.34 8.81
CA GLY A 326 3.93 10.67 9.01
C GLY A 326 3.51 11.69 7.94
N TYR A 327 3.24 11.23 6.71
CA TYR A 327 2.77 12.08 5.63
C TYR A 327 1.28 12.44 5.77
N PHE A 328 0.41 11.45 5.99
CA PHE A 328 -1.05 11.66 6.02
C PHE A 328 -1.57 12.17 7.37
N HIS A 329 -0.85 11.96 8.46
CA HIS A 329 -1.14 12.56 9.77
C HIS A 329 -0.38 13.89 9.92
N ASP A 330 -0.71 14.83 9.04
CA ASP A 330 -0.08 16.15 8.89
C ASP A 330 -0.08 17.02 10.16
N LYS A 331 -1.01 16.75 11.09
CA LYS A 331 -1.09 17.35 12.42
C LYS A 331 -1.00 16.27 13.48
N GLN A 332 -0.31 16.56 14.57
CA GLN A 332 -0.20 15.63 15.69
C GLN A 332 -1.53 15.30 16.33
N THR A 333 -2.44 16.28 16.37
CA THR A 333 -3.80 16.09 16.88
C THR A 333 -4.66 15.21 15.98
N THR A 334 -4.21 14.87 14.75
CA THR A 334 -4.88 13.91 13.87
C THR A 334 -4.95 12.52 14.51
N LEU A 335 -3.90 12.10 15.23
CA LEU A 335 -3.92 10.81 15.95
C LEU A 335 -4.98 10.78 17.04
N CYS A 336 -5.22 11.91 17.71
CA CYS A 336 -6.28 12.03 18.73
C CYS A 336 -7.67 11.72 18.15
N MET A 337 -7.90 12.05 16.87
CA MET A 337 -9.16 11.80 16.18
C MET A 337 -9.45 10.31 15.94
N GLY A 338 -8.46 9.43 16.14
CA GLY A 338 -8.67 7.97 16.10
C GLY A 338 -9.64 7.47 17.17
N CYS A 339 -9.76 8.20 18.29
CA CYS A 339 -10.78 7.96 19.31
C CYS A 339 -11.70 9.16 19.48
N HIS A 340 -11.17 10.39 19.40
CA HIS A 340 -11.93 11.64 19.47
C HIS A 340 -12.47 12.06 18.09
N HIS A 341 -13.16 11.13 17.45
CA HIS A 341 -13.71 11.27 16.10
C HIS A 341 -14.92 12.24 16.03
N HIS A 342 -15.31 12.61 14.81
CA HIS A 342 -16.43 13.54 14.52
C HIS A 342 -16.35 14.90 15.24
N SER A 343 -15.14 15.32 15.62
CA SER A 343 -14.84 16.64 16.16
C SER A 343 -13.56 17.20 15.53
N PRO A 344 -13.37 18.53 15.46
CA PRO A 344 -12.12 19.11 14.99
C PRO A 344 -10.91 18.63 15.81
N ALA A 345 -9.76 18.43 15.17
CA ALA A 345 -8.53 18.04 15.85
C ALA A 345 -8.11 19.09 16.89
N THR A 346 -8.14 18.75 18.18
CA THR A 346 -7.86 19.66 19.30
C THR A 346 -7.21 18.92 20.48
N LEU A 347 -6.53 19.67 21.35
CA LEU A 347 -5.99 19.17 22.63
C LEU A 347 -7.08 18.99 23.70
N GLN A 348 -8.27 19.55 23.49
CA GLN A 348 -9.40 19.48 24.40
C GLN A 348 -10.64 18.92 23.68
N PRO A 349 -10.62 17.63 23.32
CA PRO A 349 -11.74 17.02 22.62
C PRO A 349 -12.99 16.93 23.51
N PRO A 350 -14.21 16.91 22.93
CA PRO A 350 -15.43 16.74 23.69
C PRO A 350 -15.49 15.36 24.35
N LYS A 351 -16.30 15.24 25.41
CA LYS A 351 -16.59 13.96 26.05
C LYS A 351 -17.45 13.10 25.12
N CYS A 352 -17.30 11.78 25.18
CA CYS A 352 -18.15 10.83 24.43
C CYS A 352 -19.65 11.08 24.71
N ALA A 353 -19.99 11.35 25.97
CA ALA A 353 -21.36 11.62 26.42
C ALA A 353 -22.00 12.88 25.82
N SER A 354 -21.21 13.77 25.19
CA SER A 354 -21.75 14.93 24.48
C SER A 354 -22.52 14.53 23.21
N CYS A 355 -22.24 13.35 22.64
CA CYS A 355 -22.88 12.85 21.43
C CYS A 355 -23.49 11.45 21.59
N HIS A 356 -22.99 10.63 22.50
CA HIS A 356 -23.52 9.30 22.80
C HIS A 356 -24.40 9.38 24.06
N GLY A 357 -25.71 9.15 23.90
CA GLY A 357 -26.69 9.29 24.98
C GLY A 357 -26.51 8.27 26.12
N GLU A 358 -27.10 8.59 27.27
CA GLU A 358 -27.11 7.76 28.48
C GLU A 358 -27.91 6.45 28.35
N ALA A 359 -28.51 6.14 27.19
CA ALA A 359 -29.38 4.99 26.98
C ALA A 359 -28.67 3.68 27.36
N SER A 360 -28.85 3.34 28.63
CA SER A 360 -28.37 2.18 29.39
C SER A 360 -29.05 0.87 28.97
N LYS A 361 -29.63 0.84 27.75
CA LYS A 361 -30.44 -0.25 27.23
C LYS A 361 -30.06 -0.69 25.82
N GLY A 362 -28.82 -0.44 25.38
CA GLY A 362 -28.26 -1.08 24.17
C GLY A 362 -29.00 -0.80 22.86
N LEU A 363 -29.82 0.26 22.83
CA LEU A 363 -30.46 0.72 21.60
C LEU A 363 -29.50 1.66 20.88
N GLN A 364 -29.39 1.48 19.56
CA GLN A 364 -28.83 2.52 18.70
C GLN A 364 -29.75 3.75 18.78
N ASP A 365 -29.16 4.94 18.78
CA ASP A 365 -29.90 6.17 18.51
C ASP A 365 -30.55 6.05 17.12
N GLU A 366 -31.56 6.87 16.83
CA GLU A 366 -32.27 6.84 15.53
C GLU A 366 -31.33 6.99 14.32
N ASP A 367 -30.15 7.60 14.53
CA ASP A 367 -29.10 7.78 13.53
C ASP A 367 -28.09 6.61 13.46
N GLY A 368 -28.33 5.49 14.13
CA GLY A 368 -27.44 4.32 14.18
C GLY A 368 -26.23 4.43 15.13
N ARG A 369 -26.11 5.55 15.87
CA ARG A 369 -25.04 5.76 16.85
C ARG A 369 -25.25 4.84 18.07
N PRO A 370 -24.21 4.18 18.60
CA PRO A 370 -24.38 3.38 19.82
C PRO A 370 -24.60 4.30 21.03
N GLY A 371 -25.41 3.87 22.00
CA GLY A 371 -25.44 4.49 23.33
C GLY A 371 -24.07 4.43 24.02
N LEU A 372 -23.87 5.22 25.09
CA LEU A 372 -22.56 5.47 25.69
C LEU A 372 -21.78 4.20 26.10
N MET A 373 -22.47 3.18 26.65
CA MET A 373 -21.84 1.90 26.98
C MET A 373 -21.34 1.16 25.73
N GLY A 374 -22.16 1.15 24.67
CA GLY A 374 -21.80 0.56 23.38
C GLY A 374 -20.65 1.30 22.69
N ALA A 375 -20.59 2.63 22.86
CA ALA A 375 -19.49 3.45 22.34
C ALA A 375 -18.16 3.08 23.02
N TYR A 376 -18.13 2.99 24.35
CA TYR A 376 -16.92 2.58 25.08
C TYR A 376 -16.50 1.14 24.76
N HIS A 377 -17.41 0.16 24.87
CA HIS A 377 -17.07 -1.22 24.57
C HIS A 377 -16.69 -1.41 23.10
N GLY A 378 -17.44 -0.81 22.18
CA GLY A 378 -17.16 -0.85 20.75
C GLY A 378 -15.80 -0.29 20.39
N GLN A 379 -15.41 0.87 20.96
CA GLN A 379 -14.11 1.48 20.69
C GLN A 379 -12.95 0.73 21.36
N CYS A 380 -13.06 0.43 22.66
CA CYS A 380 -11.96 -0.17 23.44
C CYS A 380 -11.68 -1.61 22.98
N ILE A 381 -12.73 -2.44 22.91
CA ILE A 381 -12.58 -3.87 22.63
C ILE A 381 -12.17 -4.09 21.17
N LYS A 382 -12.78 -3.38 20.23
CA LYS A 382 -12.41 -3.50 18.81
C LYS A 382 -10.97 -3.08 18.59
N CYS A 383 -10.51 -1.97 19.18
CA CYS A 383 -9.12 -1.56 19.08
C CYS A 383 -8.17 -2.68 19.57
N HIS A 384 -8.44 -3.29 20.72
CA HIS A 384 -7.62 -4.41 21.22
C HIS A 384 -7.62 -5.60 20.25
N GLN A 385 -8.78 -5.95 19.69
CA GLN A 385 -8.92 -7.07 18.75
C GLN A 385 -8.15 -6.81 17.45
N GLU A 386 -8.36 -5.66 16.81
CA GLU A 386 -7.72 -5.27 15.55
C GLU A 386 -6.19 -5.13 15.71
N MET A 387 -5.73 -4.68 16.88
CA MET A 387 -4.29 -4.55 17.17
C MET A 387 -3.64 -5.84 17.71
N GLY A 388 -4.41 -6.91 17.93
CA GLY A 388 -3.92 -8.16 18.51
C GLY A 388 -3.43 -8.03 19.96
N ILE A 389 -4.00 -7.10 20.73
CA ILE A 389 -3.68 -6.89 22.15
C ILE A 389 -4.33 -8.01 22.97
N LYS A 390 -3.51 -8.81 23.65
CA LYS A 390 -3.97 -9.97 24.43
C LYS A 390 -4.57 -9.58 25.78
N GLU A 391 -4.08 -8.51 26.39
CA GLU A 391 -4.47 -8.09 27.74
C GLU A 391 -4.80 -6.59 27.78
N PRO A 392 -5.93 -6.19 28.39
CA PRO A 392 -6.98 -7.07 28.91
C PRO A 392 -7.77 -7.77 27.80
N ALA A 393 -8.10 -9.04 28.02
CA ALA A 393 -9.01 -9.77 27.16
C ALA A 393 -10.42 -9.16 27.22
N ALA A 394 -11.17 -9.21 26.11
CA ALA A 394 -12.53 -8.68 26.04
C ALA A 394 -13.50 -9.32 27.06
N THR A 395 -13.19 -10.53 27.52
CA THR A 395 -13.95 -11.30 28.51
C THR A 395 -13.52 -11.02 29.95
N ASP A 396 -12.41 -10.30 30.18
CA ASP A 396 -11.90 -9.97 31.51
C ASP A 396 -12.40 -8.59 31.97
N CYS A 397 -13.69 -8.54 32.31
CA CYS A 397 -14.38 -7.32 32.77
C CYS A 397 -13.62 -6.61 33.90
N GLY A 398 -13.04 -7.37 34.82
CA GLY A 398 -12.41 -6.86 36.04
C GLY A 398 -11.12 -6.07 35.81
N ARG A 399 -10.49 -6.23 34.64
CA ARG A 399 -9.25 -5.52 34.29
C ARG A 399 -9.50 -4.08 33.84
N CYS A 400 -10.64 -3.82 33.21
CA CYS A 400 -11.01 -2.49 32.77
C CYS A 400 -11.74 -1.72 33.88
N HIS A 401 -12.65 -2.39 34.58
CA HIS A 401 -13.45 -1.81 35.65
C HIS A 401 -13.72 -2.84 36.75
N LYS A 402 -13.46 -2.47 38.01
CA LYS A 402 -13.62 -3.39 39.15
C LYS A 402 -15.09 -3.57 39.48
N LYS A 403 -15.51 -4.79 39.82
CA LYS A 403 -16.90 -5.04 40.24
C LYS A 403 -17.15 -4.32 41.57
N ARG A 404 -18.27 -3.60 41.69
CA ARG A 404 -18.64 -2.99 42.97
C ARG A 404 -19.01 -4.08 43.96
N ILE A 405 -18.42 -4.00 45.14
CA ILE A 405 -18.87 -4.78 46.30
C ILE A 405 -20.12 -4.08 46.81
N ALA A 406 -21.26 -4.77 46.84
CA ALA A 406 -22.47 -4.22 47.43
C ALA A 406 -22.20 -3.89 48.90
N SER A 407 -22.27 -2.61 49.26
CA SER A 407 -22.31 -2.20 50.65
C SER A 407 -23.64 -2.69 51.24
N ASN A 408 -23.57 -3.66 52.15
CA ASN A 408 -24.72 -4.08 52.96
C ASN A 408 -25.18 -2.95 53.88
#